data_AF-A0A6N2I7F7-F1
#
_entry.id   AF-A0A6N2I7F7-F1
#
_cell.length_a   1.000
_cell.length_b   1.000
_cell.length_c   1.000
_cell.angle_alpha   90.00
_cell.angle_beta   90.00
_cell.angle_gamma   90.00
#
_symmetry.space_group_name_H-M   'P 1'
#
loop_
_entity.id
_entity.type
_entity.pdbx_description
1 polymer ?
#
loop_
_entity_poly.entity_id
_entity_poly.type
_entity_poly.pdbx_seq_one_letter_code
_entity_poly.pdbx_strand_id
1 'polypeptide(L)' 'MFGKCNRTTTPIPAAQSDQYRLKSTGQRVTLLEHLSGGDVRIAMDTEHITRDAIVSARDITPA' A
#
# COMPACT_ATOMS: atom_id res chain seq x y z
N MET A 1 -30.64 -2.12 20.60
CA MET A 1 -30.53 -1.27 19.39
C MET A 1 -29.15 -1.47 18.79
N PHE A 2 -29.11 -1.70 17.47
CA PHE A 2 -27.94 -2.09 16.68
C PHE A 2 -26.91 -0.97 16.59
N GLY A 3 -25.62 -1.34 16.54
CA GLY A 3 -24.55 -0.39 16.24
C GLY A 3 -23.13 -0.94 16.41
N LYS A 4 -22.84 -2.11 15.83
CA LYS A 4 -21.46 -2.56 15.58
C LYS A 4 -20.82 -1.58 14.58
N CYS A 5 -20.13 -0.55 15.05
CA CYS A 5 -19.24 0.25 14.21
C CYS A 5 -17.82 -0.32 14.35
N ASN A 6 -17.59 -1.37 13.59
CA ASN A 6 -16.28 -1.91 13.33
C ASN A 6 -15.58 -0.92 12.39
N ARG A 7 -14.67 -0.09 12.90
CA ARG A 7 -13.56 0.38 12.07
C ARG A 7 -12.42 0.76 12.98
N THR A 8 -11.66 -0.26 13.37
CA THR A 8 -10.25 -0.11 13.71
C THR A 8 -9.56 0.47 12.46
N THR A 9 -9.56 1.79 12.31
CA THR A 9 -8.61 2.47 11.43
C THR A 9 -7.30 2.46 12.20
N THR A 10 -6.59 1.33 12.12
CA THR A 10 -5.22 1.19 12.59
C THR A 10 -4.42 2.37 12.03
N PRO A 11 -3.58 3.04 12.83
CA PRO A 11 -2.85 4.22 12.38
C PRO A 11 -2.07 3.87 11.13
N ILE A 12 -2.28 4.61 10.05
CA ILE A 12 -1.41 4.58 8.87
C ILE A 12 -0.01 4.89 9.40
N PRO A 13 0.94 3.94 9.41
CA PRO A 13 2.28 4.29 9.80
C PRO A 13 2.82 5.07 8.63
N ALA A 14 2.75 6.41 8.73
CA ALA A 14 3.35 7.35 7.78
C ALA A 14 4.90 7.20 7.67
N ALA A 15 5.48 6.17 8.30
CA ALA A 15 6.89 5.78 8.23
C ALA A 15 7.14 4.57 7.30
N GLN A 16 6.11 3.95 6.71
CA GLN A 16 6.28 2.78 5.81
C GLN A 16 6.29 3.13 4.32
N SER A 17 5.98 4.37 3.96
CA SER A 17 5.85 4.82 2.57
C SER A 17 7.12 4.65 1.75
N ASP A 18 8.27 4.55 2.42
CA ASP A 18 9.58 4.36 1.80
C ASP A 18 10.08 2.91 1.85
N GLN A 19 9.30 1.93 2.32
CA GLN A 19 9.79 0.56 2.48
C GLN A 19 9.89 -0.20 1.16
N TYR A 20 9.09 0.16 0.16
CA TYR A 20 9.05 -0.53 -1.12
C TYR A 20 9.19 0.43 -2.30
N ARG A 21 9.78 -0.06 -3.39
CA ARG A 21 9.90 0.62 -4.67
C ARG A 21 9.36 -0.25 -5.77
N LEU A 22 8.59 0.34 -6.67
CA LEU A 22 8.21 -0.31 -7.93
C LEU A 22 9.46 -0.48 -8.80
N LYS A 23 9.70 -1.70 -9.29
CA LYS A 23 10.79 -1.98 -10.23
C LYS A 23 10.61 -1.28 -11.57
N SER A 24 9.37 -1.12 -12.01
CA SER A 24 9.05 -0.54 -13.32
C SER A 24 9.35 0.95 -13.40
N THR A 25 9.06 1.70 -12.33
CA THR A 25 9.19 3.16 -12.29
C THR A 25 10.27 3.65 -11.33
N GLY A 26 10.76 2.79 -10.44
CA GLY A 26 11.64 3.17 -9.32
C GLY A 26 10.95 3.99 -8.22
N GLN A 27 9.63 4.20 -8.35
CA GLN A 27 8.84 5.04 -7.47
C GLN A 27 8.63 4.36 -6.12
N ARG A 28 8.68 5.13 -5.04
CA ARG A 28 8.40 4.65 -3.69
C ARG A 28 6.91 4.41 -3.51
N VAL A 29 6.57 3.30 -2.89
CA VAL A 29 5.21 2.84 -2.71
C VAL A 29 5.03 2.27 -1.31
N THR A 30 3.82 2.44 -0.79
CA THR A 30 3.41 1.86 0.49
C THR A 30 2.72 0.54 0.21
N LEU A 31 3.18 -0.55 0.82
CA LEU A 31 2.47 -1.82 0.76
C LEU A 31 1.26 -1.78 1.71
N LEU A 32 0.05 -1.90 1.15
CA LEU A 32 -1.20 -1.86 1.92
C LEU A 32 -1.65 -3.27 2.33
N GLU A 33 -1.70 -4.19 1.38
CA GLU A 33 -2.24 -5.53 1.59
C GLU A 33 -1.63 -6.55 0.61
N HIS A 34 -1.42 -7.78 1.09
CA HIS A 34 -1.08 -8.92 0.22
C HIS A 34 -2.36 -9.58 -0.29
N LEU A 35 -2.50 -9.65 -1.61
CA LEU A 35 -3.61 -10.31 -2.26
C LEU A 35 -3.28 -11.78 -2.50
N SER A 36 -4.34 -12.59 -2.50
CA SER A 36 -4.22 -14.01 -2.85
C SER A 36 -3.83 -14.13 -4.33
N GLY A 37 -2.73 -14.83 -4.62
CA GLY A 37 -2.18 -14.95 -5.98
C GLY A 37 -0.79 -14.33 -6.17
N GLY A 38 -0.24 -13.70 -5.12
CA GLY A 38 1.09 -13.09 -5.18
C GLY A 38 1.09 -11.65 -5.69
N ASP A 39 -0.10 -11.07 -5.83
CA ASP A 39 -0.28 -9.63 -6.03
C ASP A 39 -0.33 -8.91 -4.68
N VAL A 40 -0.08 -7.61 -4.73
CA VAL A 40 -0.10 -6.73 -3.57
C VAL A 40 -0.80 -5.44 -3.95
N ARG A 41 -1.61 -4.92 -3.02
CA ARG A 41 -2.16 -3.58 -3.13
C ARG A 41 -1.16 -2.61 -2.55
N ILE A 42 -0.81 -1.60 -3.31
CA ILE A 42 0.12 -0.54 -2.94
C ILE A 42 -0.57 0.82 -2.99
N ALA A 43 -0.11 1.76 -2.18
CA ALA A 43 -0.42 3.18 -2.33
C ALA A 43 0.81 3.93 -2.86
N MET A 44 0.60 4.71 -3.90
CA MET A 44 1.57 5.67 -4.41
C MET A 44 1.25 7.02 -3.77
N ASP A 45 2.23 7.54 -3.03
CA ASP A 45 2.19 8.94 -2.59
C ASP A 45 2.72 9.79 -3.75
N THR A 46 1.80 10.45 -4.45
CA THR A 46 2.17 11.43 -5.47
C THR A 46 1.68 12.78 -4.99
N GLU A 47 2.49 13.45 -4.17
CA GLU A 47 2.55 14.88 -3.77
C GLU A 47 1.23 15.59 -3.35
N HIS A 48 0.05 15.05 -3.66
CA HIS A 48 -1.28 15.67 -3.53
C HIS A 48 -2.44 14.66 -3.63
N ILE A 49 -2.22 13.43 -4.14
CA ILE A 49 -3.27 12.41 -4.26
C ILE A 49 -2.68 11.02 -3.93
N THR A 50 -3.24 10.37 -2.91
CA THR A 50 -3.00 8.95 -2.66
C THR A 50 -3.72 8.13 -3.73
N ARG A 51 -2.96 7.47 -4.61
CA ARG A 51 -3.52 6.52 -5.58
C ARG A 51 -3.15 5.11 -5.18
N ASP A 52 -4.14 4.23 -5.07
CA ASP A 52 -3.88 2.81 -4.90
C ASP A 52 -3.77 2.08 -6.24
N ALA A 53 -2.88 1.09 -6.29
CA ALA A 53 -2.68 0.22 -7.43
C ALA A 53 -2.47 -1.21 -6.96
N ILE A 54 -2.81 -2.18 -7.80
CA ILE A 54 -2.49 -3.59 -7.57
C ILE A 54 -1.34 -3.95 -8.49
N VAL A 55 -0.26 -4.46 -7.93
CA VAL A 55 0.95 -4.86 -8.66
C VAL A 55 1.40 -6.21 -8.17
N SER A 56 2.21 -6.93 -8.95
CA SER A 56 2.78 -8.18 -8.46
C SER A 56 3.74 -7.89 -7.31
N ALA A 57 3.75 -8.74 -6.27
CA ALA A 57 4.75 -8.65 -5.20
C ALA A 57 6.19 -8.77 -5.75
N ARG A 58 6.35 -9.42 -6.91
CA ARG A 58 7.63 -9.54 -7.62
C ARG A 58 8.06 -8.25 -8.30
N ASP A 59 7.13 -7.34 -8.55
CA ASP A 59 7.36 -6.07 -9.23
C ASP A 59 7.72 -4.94 -8.25
N ILE A 60 7.69 -5.22 -6.96
CA ILE A 60 8.21 -4.32 -5.93
C ILE A 60 9.47 -4.91 -5.29
N THR A 61 10.37 -4.03 -4.87
CA THR A 61 11.54 -4.37 -4.06
C THR A 61 11.55 -3.56 -2.79
N PRO A 62 12.13 -4.07 -1.70
CA PRO A 62 12.53 -3.21 -0.58
C PRO A 62 13.39 -2.04 -1.10
N ALA A 63 13.17 -0.83 -0.58
CA ALA A 63 13.87 0.38 -0.98
C ALA A 63 15.31 0.47 -0.44
#